data_AF-A0AAN8FFQ2-F1
#
_entry.id   AF-A0AAN8FFQ2-F1
#
_cell.length_a   1.000
_cell.length_b   1.000
_cell.length_c   1.000
_cell.angle_alpha   90.00
_cell.angle_beta   90.00
_cell.angle_gamma   90.00
#
_symmetry.space_group_name_H-M   'P 1'
#
loop_
_entity.id
_entity.type
_entity.pdbx_description
1 polymer ?
#
loop_
_entity_poly.entity_id
_entity_poly.type
_entity_poly.pdbx_seq_one_letter_code
_entity_poly.pdbx_strand_id
1 'polypeptide(L)'
;MEPHSRRICNFQYWDNRIYFQGIVGDFSTPPTEFLRSLSRNVARTYPTLSVEDQAKILAYRLNKITPKDRLHYRIQAARILSSGLKKSDIEREVEDNLLKYGGITVPDQRKKPTVEFSARVYAIEPTDKKVTLEIVRHGVYDKEITLNYCTQSGMAKKHLHFLPKSETIRMAANEKTREISIDLVEGADWRPNHVFYVNLKIQDQPENDKTKLGSCDVARIRYPDNTVSLMGGAAVEFVKANYVAKENCGWTRLFVTRRGKRHSGSNVVIYETSDVTAQANHDYTPVKHGRLMFKGQEYEKYIDIEIIDDKHDEKDETFNVELVLVEGEGEVAIGRNRRAVVTIVSDDNALMNIINVHKLTSHYMQKLSTYKSSWMDQ
;
A
#
# COMPACT_ATOMS: atom_id res chain seq x y z
N MET A 1 -8.27 1.71 -53.76
CA MET A 1 -6.95 2.29 -53.40
C MET A 1 -7.18 3.76 -53.10
N GLU A 2 -7.38 4.07 -51.82
CA GLU A 2 -7.49 5.43 -51.29
C GLU A 2 -6.43 5.58 -50.19
N PRO A 3 -5.74 6.74 -50.08
CA PRO A 3 -4.75 6.93 -49.04
C PRO A 3 -5.43 7.30 -47.71
N HIS A 4 -5.10 6.54 -46.67
CA HIS A 4 -5.55 6.77 -45.30
C HIS A 4 -5.16 8.16 -44.78
N SER A 5 -6.19 8.95 -44.46
CA SER A 5 -6.12 10.17 -43.66
C SER A 5 -5.49 9.90 -42.29
N ARG A 6 -4.29 10.44 -42.06
CA ARG A 6 -3.70 10.56 -40.70
C ARG A 6 -4.41 11.71 -39.99
N ARG A 7 -5.35 11.36 -39.11
CA ARG A 7 -5.89 12.30 -38.11
C ARG A 7 -4.78 12.63 -37.12
N ILE A 8 -4.13 13.77 -37.34
CA ILE A 8 -3.33 14.45 -36.33
C ILE A 8 -4.30 14.78 -35.19
N CYS A 9 -4.13 14.13 -34.04
CA CYS A 9 -4.87 14.49 -32.84
C CYS A 9 -4.49 15.93 -32.47
N ASN A 10 -5.47 16.82 -32.56
CA ASN A 10 -5.38 18.20 -32.11
C ASN A 10 -4.99 18.21 -30.62
N PHE A 11 -3.77 18.68 -30.33
CA PHE A 11 -3.36 19.14 -29.01
C PHE A 11 -4.03 20.50 -28.76
N GLN A 12 -5.30 20.46 -28.37
CA GLN A 12 -6.05 21.62 -27.91
C GLN A 12 -6.24 21.51 -26.40
N TYR A 13 -5.95 22.62 -25.70
CA TYR A 13 -6.08 22.88 -24.26
C TYR A 13 -4.93 22.49 -23.34
N TRP A 14 -3.86 23.28 -23.39
CA TRP A 14 -3.08 23.68 -22.21
C TRP A 14 -2.87 25.21 -22.27
N ASP A 15 -3.95 25.96 -22.04
CA ASP A 15 -3.89 27.41 -21.88
C ASP A 15 -3.65 27.70 -20.39
N ASN A 16 -2.40 27.59 -19.95
CA ASN A 16 -1.94 28.17 -18.69
C ASN A 16 -0.89 29.22 -19.02
N ARG A 17 -1.35 30.36 -19.56
CA ARG A 17 -0.58 31.61 -19.56
C ARG A 17 -0.51 32.12 -18.11
N ILE A 18 0.47 31.63 -17.36
CA ILE A 18 0.92 32.33 -16.16
C ILE A 18 2.01 33.30 -16.60
N TYR A 19 1.72 34.58 -16.39
CA TYR A 19 2.49 35.76 -16.74
C TYR A 19 3.97 35.65 -16.35
N PHE A 20 4.87 35.85 -17.31
CA PHE A 20 6.24 36.30 -17.05
C PHE A 20 6.47 37.60 -17.82
N GLN A 21 6.24 38.73 -17.14
CA GLN A 21 6.70 40.03 -17.59
C GLN A 21 7.88 40.48 -16.72
N GLY A 22 9.00 40.76 -17.38
CA GLY A 22 10.02 41.73 -16.98
C GLY A 22 11.07 41.26 -15.96
N ILE A 23 12.32 41.07 -16.40
CA ILE A 23 13.41 42.06 -16.31
C ILE A 23 14.71 41.37 -16.80
N VAL A 24 15.56 42.19 -17.43
CA VAL A 24 16.83 41.89 -18.11
C VAL A 24 17.84 41.12 -17.24
N GLY A 25 18.56 40.17 -17.85
CA GLY A 25 19.90 39.75 -17.43
C GLY A 25 19.96 38.41 -16.68
N ASP A 26 20.80 37.52 -17.20
CA ASP A 26 21.15 36.18 -16.71
C ASP A 26 20.07 35.11 -16.80
N PHE A 27 20.48 33.95 -17.34
CA PHE A 27 19.62 32.78 -17.57
C PHE A 27 18.85 32.45 -16.30
N SER A 28 17.57 32.83 -16.23
CA SER A 28 16.74 32.57 -15.08
C SER A 28 16.56 31.05 -14.99
N THR A 29 17.29 30.43 -14.06
CA THR A 29 16.95 29.09 -13.63
C THR A 29 15.47 29.10 -13.24
N PRO A 30 14.63 28.23 -13.81
CA PRO A 30 13.22 28.23 -13.47
C PRO A 30 13.07 28.04 -11.96
N PRO A 31 12.09 28.73 -11.32
CA PRO A 31 11.92 28.66 -9.87
C PRO A 31 11.78 27.21 -9.42
N THR A 32 12.38 26.88 -8.28
CA THR A 32 12.46 25.51 -7.77
C THR A 32 11.10 24.85 -7.63
N GLU A 33 10.07 25.61 -7.21
CA GLU A 33 8.69 25.12 -7.14
C GLU A 33 8.08 24.82 -8.50
N PHE A 34 8.35 25.64 -9.52
CA PHE A 34 7.91 25.38 -10.88
C PHE A 34 8.54 24.10 -11.43
N LEU A 35 9.85 23.93 -11.23
CA LEU A 35 10.54 22.69 -11.60
C LEU A 35 9.97 21.46 -10.90
N ARG A 36 9.67 21.57 -9.59
CA ARG A 36 9.03 20.50 -8.81
C ARG A 36 7.67 20.14 -9.37
N SER A 37 6.83 21.14 -9.66
CA SER A 37 5.49 20.89 -10.25
C SER A 37 5.59 20.18 -11.61
N LEU A 38 6.56 20.58 -12.45
CA LEU A 38 6.73 20.02 -13.78
C LEU A 38 7.34 18.61 -13.72
N SER A 39 8.30 18.37 -12.82
CA SER A 39 8.88 17.04 -12.60
C SER A 39 7.83 16.06 -12.08
N ARG A 40 7.00 16.49 -11.12
CA ARG A 40 5.86 15.69 -10.64
C ARG A 40 4.89 15.39 -11.77
N ASN A 41 4.56 16.36 -12.63
CA ASN A 41 3.68 16.12 -13.77
C ASN A 41 4.25 15.06 -14.73
N VAL A 42 5.54 15.13 -15.05
CA VAL A 42 6.20 14.15 -15.93
C VAL A 42 6.20 12.76 -15.28
N ALA A 43 6.58 12.65 -14.01
CA ALA A 43 6.55 11.39 -13.27
C ALA A 43 5.14 10.81 -13.15
N ARG A 44 4.12 11.66 -12.92
CA ARG A 44 2.70 11.25 -12.87
C ARG A 44 2.22 10.71 -14.21
N THR A 45 2.62 11.35 -15.31
CA THR A 45 2.21 10.95 -16.66
C THR A 45 2.96 9.69 -17.12
N TYR A 46 4.19 9.49 -16.65
CA TYR A 46 5.12 8.48 -17.14
C TYR A 46 5.85 7.73 -16.00
N PRO A 47 5.13 7.01 -15.12
CA PRO A 47 5.72 6.38 -13.94
C PRO A 47 6.62 5.18 -14.29
N THR A 48 6.42 4.56 -15.45
CA THR A 48 7.20 3.40 -15.90
C THR A 48 8.53 3.77 -16.57
N LEU A 49 8.74 5.06 -16.85
CA LEU A 49 9.97 5.55 -17.46
C LEU A 49 11.07 5.71 -16.42
N SER A 50 12.32 5.48 -16.83
CA SER A 50 13.47 5.67 -15.96
C SER A 50 13.57 7.14 -15.51
N VAL A 51 14.20 7.37 -14.35
CA VAL A 51 14.44 8.72 -13.84
C VAL A 51 15.22 9.58 -14.85
N GLU A 52 16.12 8.95 -15.62
CA GLU A 52 16.87 9.60 -16.69
C GLU A 52 15.96 10.04 -17.85
N ASP A 53 15.07 9.16 -18.32
CA ASP A 53 14.18 9.47 -19.44
C ASP A 53 13.12 10.50 -19.03
N GLN A 54 12.62 10.44 -17.79
CA GLN A 54 11.78 11.49 -17.23
C GLN A 54 12.50 12.83 -17.22
N ALA A 55 13.79 12.86 -16.86
CA ALA A 55 14.61 14.06 -16.89
C ALA A 55 14.84 14.60 -18.31
N LYS A 56 15.00 13.73 -19.32
CA LYS A 56 15.06 14.12 -20.74
C LYS A 56 13.76 14.75 -21.22
N ILE A 57 12.61 14.14 -20.90
CA ILE A 57 11.28 14.69 -21.22
C ILE A 57 11.09 16.06 -20.55
N LEU A 58 11.49 16.19 -19.27
CA LEU A 58 11.45 17.45 -18.54
C LEU A 58 12.30 18.52 -19.23
N ALA A 59 13.55 18.19 -19.56
CA ALA A 59 14.49 19.10 -20.24
C ALA A 59 13.95 19.54 -21.60
N TYR A 60 13.37 18.62 -22.37
CA TYR A 60 12.73 18.92 -23.66
C TYR A 60 11.56 19.89 -23.50
N ARG A 61 10.67 19.66 -22.52
CA ARG A 61 9.53 20.57 -22.22
C ARG A 61 10.03 21.95 -21.79
N LEU A 62 10.98 22.02 -20.88
CA LEU A 62 11.59 23.27 -20.43
C LEU A 62 12.27 24.02 -21.57
N ASN A 63 13.00 23.31 -22.44
CA ASN A 63 13.65 23.93 -23.59
C ASN A 63 12.65 24.58 -24.55
N LYS A 64 11.42 24.05 -24.67
CA LYS A 64 10.36 24.66 -25.49
C LYS A 64 9.66 25.85 -24.83
N ILE A 65 9.48 25.80 -23.50
CA ILE A 65 8.78 26.85 -22.75
C ILE A 65 9.70 28.05 -22.47
N THR A 66 11.00 27.79 -22.30
CA THR A 66 11.97 28.85 -21.98
C THR A 66 12.11 29.85 -23.12
N PRO A 67 12.04 31.16 -22.84
CA PRO A 67 12.22 32.20 -23.85
C PRO A 67 13.61 32.09 -24.46
N LYS A 68 13.70 32.32 -25.77
CA LYS A 68 14.96 32.23 -26.53
C LYS A 68 15.42 33.61 -26.95
N ASP A 69 16.74 33.79 -26.98
CA ASP A 69 17.35 35.03 -27.45
C ASP A 69 17.23 35.19 -28.98
N ARG A 70 17.30 36.42 -29.49
CA ARG A 70 17.21 36.76 -30.93
C ARG A 70 18.23 35.98 -31.77
N LEU A 71 19.43 35.76 -31.24
CA LEU A 71 20.47 34.99 -31.91
C LEU A 71 20.07 33.53 -32.13
N HIS A 72 19.34 32.91 -31.19
CA HIS A 72 18.82 31.55 -31.36
C HIS A 72 17.89 31.45 -32.58
N TYR A 73 16.93 32.37 -32.71
CA TYR A 73 16.02 32.40 -33.86
C TYR A 73 16.74 32.65 -35.19
N ARG A 74 17.78 33.49 -35.20
CA ARG A 74 18.61 33.71 -36.40
C ARG A 74 19.35 32.46 -36.82
N ILE A 75 20.00 31.77 -35.88
CA ILE A 75 20.69 30.50 -36.14
C ILE A 75 19.70 29.44 -36.63
N GLN A 76 18.53 29.35 -36.01
CA GLN A 76 17.49 28.40 -36.41
C GLN A 76 16.95 28.68 -37.82
N ALA A 77 16.67 29.95 -38.15
CA ALA A 77 16.24 30.34 -39.49
C ALA A 77 17.29 29.99 -40.55
N ALA A 78 18.57 30.25 -40.28
CA ALA A 78 19.66 29.87 -41.18
C ALA A 78 19.74 28.35 -41.40
N ARG A 79 19.59 27.55 -40.32
CA ARG A 79 19.57 26.08 -40.41
C ARG A 79 18.37 25.54 -41.20
N ILE A 80 17.20 26.19 -41.11
CA ILE A 80 16.02 25.82 -41.91
C ILE A 80 16.31 26.06 -43.40
N LEU A 81 16.87 27.23 -43.74
CA LEU A 81 17.19 27.59 -45.13
C LEU A 81 18.27 26.70 -45.75
N SER A 82 19.26 26.28 -44.95
CA SER A 82 20.36 25.44 -45.42
C SER A 82 20.04 23.93 -45.41
N SER A 83 18.79 23.53 -45.12
CA SER A 83 18.41 22.13 -44.86
C SER A 83 19.26 21.45 -43.76
N GLY A 84 19.87 22.22 -42.87
CA GLY A 84 20.77 21.77 -41.80
C GLY A 84 20.05 21.49 -40.48
N LEU A 85 18.72 21.57 -40.45
CA LEU A 85 17.93 21.34 -39.24
C LEU A 85 17.87 19.84 -38.91
N LYS A 86 18.89 19.30 -38.24
CA LYS A 86 18.88 17.95 -37.69
C LYS A 86 18.33 17.98 -36.26
N LYS A 87 17.34 17.13 -35.97
CA LYS A 87 16.92 16.86 -34.59
C LYS A 87 18.06 16.23 -33.82
N SER A 88 18.29 16.68 -32.59
CA SER A 88 19.26 16.05 -31.71
C SER A 88 18.83 14.61 -31.38
N ASP A 89 19.79 13.75 -31.03
CA ASP A 89 19.48 12.36 -30.65
C ASP A 89 18.56 12.32 -29.41
N ILE A 90 18.73 13.26 -28.48
CA ILE A 90 17.88 13.42 -27.29
C ILE A 90 16.42 13.74 -27.68
N GLU A 91 16.21 14.63 -28.66
CA GLU A 91 14.85 14.95 -29.13
C GLU A 91 14.17 13.74 -29.77
N ARG A 92 14.92 12.91 -30.50
CA ARG A 92 14.41 11.66 -31.08
C ARG A 92 14.04 10.65 -30.00
N GLU A 93 14.92 10.40 -29.03
CA GLU A 93 14.66 9.51 -27.90
C GLU A 93 13.42 9.94 -27.09
N VAL A 94 13.26 11.23 -26.86
CA VAL A 94 12.09 11.77 -26.15
C VAL A 94 10.82 11.55 -26.97
N GLU A 95 10.82 11.84 -28.27
CA GLU A 95 9.67 11.61 -29.13
C GLU A 95 9.28 10.13 -29.18
N ASP A 96 10.26 9.23 -29.31
CA ASP A 96 10.04 7.77 -29.31
C ASP A 96 9.44 7.29 -27.98
N ASN A 97 9.96 7.78 -26.86
CA ASN A 97 9.40 7.49 -25.53
C ASN A 97 7.97 8.04 -25.38
N LEU A 98 7.71 9.27 -25.84
CA LEU A 98 6.37 9.86 -25.80
C LEU A 98 5.36 9.09 -26.68
N LEU A 99 5.81 8.55 -27.82
CA LEU A 99 5.01 7.68 -28.70
C LEU A 99 4.74 6.32 -28.06
N LYS A 100 5.74 5.71 -27.43
CA LYS A 100 5.66 4.38 -26.82
C LYS A 100 4.77 4.36 -25.57
N TYR A 101 4.84 5.40 -24.75
CA TYR A 101 4.11 5.49 -23.47
C TYR A 101 2.90 6.44 -23.53
N GLY A 102 2.63 7.06 -24.68
CA GLY A 102 1.45 7.90 -24.91
C GLY A 102 0.16 7.09 -24.93
N GLY A 103 -0.46 6.89 -23.76
CA GLY A 103 -1.73 6.19 -23.62
C GLY A 103 -1.76 5.10 -22.55
N ILE A 104 -0.63 4.81 -21.89
CA ILE A 104 -0.59 3.84 -20.78
C ILE A 104 -0.96 4.57 -19.50
N THR A 105 -2.25 4.64 -19.21
CA THR A 105 -2.69 4.78 -17.82
C THR A 105 -2.30 3.49 -17.11
N VAL A 106 -1.56 3.61 -16.01
CA VAL A 106 -1.21 2.45 -15.19
C VAL A 106 -2.51 1.72 -14.86
N PRO A 107 -2.61 0.41 -15.09
CA PRO A 107 -3.77 -0.34 -14.65
C PRO A 107 -3.86 -0.18 -13.14
N ASP A 108 -4.99 0.39 -12.71
CA ASP A 108 -5.54 0.35 -11.37
C ASP A 108 -5.05 -0.90 -10.65
N GLN A 109 -4.33 -0.72 -9.53
CA GLN A 109 -3.85 -1.81 -8.69
C GLN A 109 -5.06 -2.48 -8.04
N ARG A 110 -5.84 -3.20 -8.84
CA ARG A 110 -6.98 -3.96 -8.37
C ARG A 110 -6.44 -4.98 -7.38
N LYS A 111 -6.81 -4.70 -6.12
CA LYS A 111 -6.54 -5.42 -4.88
C LYS A 111 -6.50 -6.92 -5.16
N LYS A 112 -5.35 -7.54 -4.88
CA LYS A 112 -5.20 -9.00 -5.07
C LYS A 112 -6.04 -9.69 -4.00
N PRO A 113 -6.89 -10.67 -4.35
CA PRO A 113 -7.66 -11.40 -3.35
C PRO A 113 -6.72 -12.11 -2.38
N THR A 114 -7.14 -12.23 -1.12
CA THR A 114 -6.32 -12.88 -0.09
C THR A 114 -7.14 -13.87 0.74
N VAL A 115 -6.45 -14.87 1.30
CA VAL A 115 -7.04 -15.86 2.22
C VAL A 115 -6.19 -15.97 3.47
N GLU A 116 -6.83 -15.93 4.62
CA GLU A 116 -6.18 -15.96 5.93
C GLU A 116 -7.14 -16.40 7.03
N PHE A 117 -6.63 -16.60 8.25
CA PHE A 117 -7.47 -16.85 9.42
C PHE A 117 -8.18 -15.57 9.90
N SER A 118 -9.42 -15.71 10.40
CA SER A 118 -10.22 -14.61 10.97
C SER A 118 -9.54 -13.95 12.18
N ALA A 119 -8.81 -14.74 12.96
CA ALA A 119 -8.07 -14.33 14.13
C ALA A 119 -6.63 -14.86 14.05
N ARG A 120 -5.70 -14.05 14.56
CA ARG A 120 -4.28 -14.42 14.66
C ARG A 120 -4.03 -15.35 15.83
N VAL A 121 -4.76 -15.17 16.93
CA VAL A 121 -4.63 -15.98 18.14
C VAL A 121 -5.99 -16.50 18.58
N TYR A 122 -6.00 -17.77 18.94
CA TYR A 122 -7.14 -18.44 19.54
C TYR A 122 -6.80 -18.86 20.97
N ALA A 123 -7.75 -18.64 21.88
CA ALA A 123 -7.64 -19.04 23.27
C ALA A 123 -8.46 -20.29 23.54
N ILE A 124 -7.85 -21.20 24.26
CA ILE A 124 -8.47 -22.45 24.70
C ILE A 124 -8.54 -22.48 26.21
N GLU A 125 -9.45 -23.30 26.74
CA GLU A 125 -9.49 -23.71 28.13
C GLU A 125 -9.28 -25.23 28.26
N PRO A 126 -8.83 -25.76 29.42
CA PRO A 126 -8.59 -27.19 29.60
C PRO A 126 -9.87 -28.04 29.46
N THR A 127 -11.03 -27.42 29.57
CA THR A 127 -12.34 -28.03 29.36
C THR A 127 -12.72 -28.17 27.88
N ASP A 128 -12.03 -27.47 26.98
CA ASP A 128 -12.35 -27.49 25.56
C ASP A 128 -11.87 -28.79 24.92
N LYS A 129 -12.79 -29.50 24.24
CA LYS A 129 -12.47 -30.71 23.48
C LYS A 129 -11.90 -30.42 22.09
N LYS A 130 -12.23 -29.25 21.55
CA LYS A 130 -11.84 -28.85 20.19
C LYS A 130 -11.65 -27.34 20.08
N VAL A 131 -10.77 -26.95 19.17
CA VAL A 131 -10.55 -25.56 18.77
C VAL A 131 -11.16 -25.34 17.41
N THR A 132 -12.04 -24.37 17.27
CA THR A 132 -12.64 -23.95 16.01
C THR A 132 -11.94 -22.71 15.49
N LEU A 133 -11.40 -22.80 14.27
CA LEU A 133 -10.78 -21.69 13.57
C LEU A 133 -11.60 -21.36 12.33
N GLU A 134 -11.66 -20.09 11.97
CA GLU A 134 -12.35 -19.63 10.77
C GLU A 134 -11.34 -19.09 9.76
N ILE A 135 -11.47 -19.53 8.52
CA ILE A 135 -10.71 -19.04 7.37
C ILE A 135 -11.61 -18.07 6.62
N VAL A 136 -11.07 -16.91 6.23
CA VAL A 136 -11.79 -15.83 5.57
C VAL A 136 -11.09 -15.47 4.26
N ARG A 137 -11.88 -15.25 3.21
CA ARG A 137 -11.42 -14.69 1.94
C ARG A 137 -11.75 -13.19 1.87
N HIS A 138 -10.78 -12.41 1.41
CA HIS A 138 -10.91 -10.97 1.16
C HIS A 138 -10.74 -10.68 -0.34
N GLY A 139 -11.40 -9.63 -0.83
CA GLY A 139 -11.38 -9.25 -2.24
C GLY A 139 -12.37 -10.04 -3.08
N VAL A 140 -12.00 -10.35 -4.33
CA VAL A 140 -12.85 -11.10 -5.28
C VAL A 140 -12.63 -12.60 -5.09
N TYR A 141 -13.68 -13.38 -4.86
CA TYR A 141 -13.60 -14.81 -4.53
C TYR A 141 -14.54 -15.69 -5.39
N ASP A 142 -14.69 -15.31 -6.66
CA ASP A 142 -15.59 -15.95 -7.64
C ASP A 142 -15.14 -17.36 -8.07
N LYS A 143 -13.94 -17.78 -7.67
CA LYS A 143 -13.33 -19.05 -8.07
C LYS A 143 -13.10 -19.94 -6.86
N GLU A 144 -13.19 -21.25 -7.07
CA GLU A 144 -12.82 -22.23 -6.05
C GLU A 144 -11.31 -22.22 -5.77
N ILE A 145 -10.92 -22.52 -4.53
CA ILE A 145 -9.53 -22.64 -4.12
C ILE A 145 -9.35 -23.87 -3.22
N THR A 146 -8.24 -24.57 -3.41
CA THR A 146 -7.86 -25.69 -2.55
C THR A 146 -6.76 -25.26 -1.59
N LEU A 147 -7.05 -25.38 -0.30
CA LEU A 147 -6.18 -25.01 0.81
C LEU A 147 -5.77 -26.26 1.57
N ASN A 148 -4.56 -26.29 2.09
CA ASN A 148 -4.09 -27.30 3.03
C ASN A 148 -3.75 -26.59 4.34
N TYR A 149 -4.22 -27.13 5.46
CA TYR A 149 -3.81 -26.65 6.78
C TYR A 149 -3.14 -27.77 7.56
N CYS A 150 -2.07 -27.43 8.29
CA CYS A 150 -1.35 -28.40 9.11
C CYS A 150 -1.01 -27.85 10.50
N THR A 151 -1.16 -28.71 11.50
CA THR A 151 -0.77 -28.38 12.88
C THR A 151 0.73 -28.55 13.10
N GLN A 152 1.35 -27.56 13.72
CA GLN A 152 2.76 -27.56 14.11
C GLN A 152 2.91 -27.38 15.62
N SER A 153 3.76 -28.20 16.24
CA SER A 153 4.08 -28.09 17.66
C SER A 153 4.83 -26.78 17.94
N GLY A 154 4.47 -26.12 19.03
CA GLY A 154 5.33 -25.13 19.68
C GLY A 154 5.84 -25.72 21.00
N MET A 155 5.53 -25.03 22.10
CA MET A 155 5.74 -25.55 23.47
C MET A 155 4.72 -26.65 23.83
N ALA A 156 3.52 -26.59 23.24
CA ALA A 156 2.55 -27.66 23.35
C ALA A 156 2.97 -28.83 22.43
N LYS A 157 2.95 -30.06 22.95
CA LYS A 157 3.43 -31.25 22.26
C LYS A 157 2.28 -31.99 21.57
N LYS A 158 2.53 -32.50 20.37
CA LYS A 158 1.62 -33.39 19.63
C LYS A 158 1.30 -34.64 20.46
N HIS A 159 0.07 -35.12 20.37
CA HIS A 159 -0.49 -36.26 21.09
C HIS A 159 -0.53 -36.14 22.62
N LEU A 160 0.10 -35.13 23.21
CA LEU A 160 0.00 -34.81 24.64
C LEU A 160 -1.02 -33.68 24.87
N HIS A 161 -0.98 -32.64 24.05
CA HIS A 161 -1.84 -31.46 24.17
C HIS A 161 -2.91 -31.41 23.09
N PHE A 162 -2.54 -31.74 21.84
CA PHE A 162 -3.44 -31.70 20.70
C PHE A 162 -3.17 -32.88 19.76
N LEU A 163 -4.19 -33.30 19.02
CA LEU A 163 -4.05 -34.32 17.99
C LEU A 163 -3.55 -33.67 16.70
N PRO A 164 -2.44 -34.13 16.10
CA PRO A 164 -1.93 -33.54 14.88
C PRO A 164 -2.93 -33.74 13.74
N LYS A 165 -3.24 -32.66 13.04
CA LYS A 165 -4.17 -32.65 11.91
C LYS A 165 -3.51 -32.03 10.68
N SER A 166 -3.66 -32.68 9.54
CA SER A 166 -3.30 -32.15 8.23
C SER A 166 -4.39 -32.54 7.26
N GLU A 167 -5.07 -31.57 6.68
CA GLU A 167 -6.22 -31.84 5.83
C GLU A 167 -6.32 -30.77 4.73
N THR A 168 -6.75 -31.23 3.56
CA THR A 168 -7.00 -30.38 2.41
C THR A 168 -8.47 -30.01 2.38
N ILE A 169 -8.75 -28.71 2.32
CA ILE A 169 -10.09 -28.12 2.27
C ILE A 169 -10.27 -27.47 0.91
N ARG A 170 -11.46 -27.67 0.34
CA ARG A 170 -11.91 -26.94 -0.84
C ARG A 170 -12.90 -25.87 -0.40
N MET A 171 -12.62 -24.63 -0.75
CA MET A 171 -13.58 -23.53 -0.62
C MET A 171 -14.22 -23.28 -1.98
N ALA A 172 -15.56 -23.31 -2.01
CA ALA A 172 -16.31 -23.13 -3.23
C ALA A 172 -16.20 -21.69 -3.76
N ALA A 173 -16.54 -21.50 -5.04
CA ALA A 173 -16.76 -20.17 -5.60
C ALA A 173 -17.78 -19.40 -4.76
N ASN A 174 -17.52 -18.12 -4.50
CA ASN A 174 -18.36 -17.23 -3.69
C ASN A 174 -18.45 -17.59 -2.18
N GLU A 175 -17.69 -18.58 -1.70
CA GLU A 175 -17.61 -18.90 -0.27
C GLU A 175 -16.65 -17.94 0.45
N LYS A 176 -17.20 -17.05 1.29
CA LYS A 176 -16.42 -16.05 2.03
C LYS A 176 -15.66 -16.64 3.23
N THR A 177 -16.29 -17.56 3.96
CA THR A 177 -15.81 -18.07 5.23
C THR A 177 -15.92 -19.59 5.31
N ARG A 178 -14.93 -20.24 5.90
CA ARG A 178 -14.93 -21.69 6.17
C ARG A 178 -14.45 -21.97 7.58
N GLU A 179 -15.19 -22.80 8.32
CA GLU A 179 -14.78 -23.23 9.66
C GLU A 179 -14.01 -24.55 9.61
N ILE A 180 -12.99 -24.64 10.45
CA ILE A 180 -12.17 -25.84 10.66
C ILE A 180 -12.10 -26.14 12.15
N SER A 181 -11.93 -27.41 12.50
CA SER A 181 -11.79 -27.82 13.89
C SER A 181 -10.58 -28.73 14.10
N ILE A 182 -9.92 -28.54 15.24
CA ILE A 182 -8.76 -29.31 15.69
C ILE A 182 -9.08 -29.89 17.06
N ASP A 183 -8.91 -31.19 17.20
CA ASP A 183 -9.21 -31.90 18.45
C ASP A 183 -8.07 -31.71 19.46
N LEU A 184 -8.47 -31.40 20.68
CA LEU A 184 -7.59 -31.28 21.84
C LEU A 184 -7.60 -32.59 22.63
N VAL A 185 -6.49 -32.89 23.30
CA VAL A 185 -6.39 -34.06 24.18
C VAL A 185 -7.13 -33.74 25.48
N GLU A 186 -8.10 -34.59 25.84
CA GLU A 186 -8.87 -34.44 27.08
C GLU A 186 -7.97 -34.65 28.31
N GLY A 187 -8.10 -33.76 29.31
CA GLY A 187 -7.28 -33.81 30.52
C GLY A 187 -5.81 -33.38 30.33
N ALA A 188 -5.47 -32.76 29.21
CA ALA A 188 -4.11 -32.26 28.99
C ALA A 188 -3.76 -31.11 29.96
N ASP A 189 -2.55 -31.19 30.54
CA ASP A 189 -2.01 -30.13 31.41
C ASP A 189 -1.59 -28.91 30.58
N TRP A 190 -2.50 -27.95 30.44
CA TRP A 190 -2.26 -26.66 29.79
C TRP A 190 -1.62 -25.66 30.75
N ARG A 191 -0.58 -24.97 30.27
CA ARG A 191 0.08 -23.86 30.97
C ARG A 191 0.08 -22.62 30.08
N PRO A 192 0.15 -21.39 30.63
CA PRO A 192 0.05 -20.17 29.81
C PRO A 192 1.11 -20.01 28.72
N ASN A 193 2.25 -20.71 28.85
CA ASN A 193 3.32 -20.76 27.86
C ASN A 193 3.16 -21.88 26.81
N HIS A 194 2.19 -22.79 26.97
CA HIS A 194 1.90 -23.82 25.99
C HIS A 194 1.19 -23.21 24.79
N VAL A 195 1.85 -23.31 23.65
CA VAL A 195 1.39 -22.78 22.37
C VAL A 195 1.64 -23.81 21.27
N PHE A 196 0.71 -23.92 20.34
CA PHE A 196 0.92 -24.59 19.05
C PHE A 196 0.38 -23.72 17.91
N TYR A 197 0.73 -24.10 16.69
CA TYR A 197 0.47 -23.32 15.49
C TYR A 197 -0.32 -24.13 14.48
N VAL A 198 -1.09 -23.44 13.66
CA VAL A 198 -1.78 -24.00 12.50
C VAL A 198 -1.38 -23.16 11.30
N ASN A 199 -0.72 -23.80 10.35
CA ASN A 199 -0.22 -23.13 9.15
C ASN A 199 -1.20 -23.37 8.01
N LEU A 200 -1.58 -22.30 7.32
CA LEU A 200 -2.38 -22.36 6.10
C LEU A 200 -1.46 -22.31 4.87
N LYS A 201 -1.72 -23.18 3.90
CA LYS A 201 -1.04 -23.20 2.61
C LYS A 201 -2.05 -23.30 1.49
N ILE A 202 -1.77 -22.59 0.40
CA ILE A 202 -2.52 -22.74 -0.84
C ILE A 202 -1.91 -23.92 -1.59
N GLN A 203 -2.74 -24.90 -1.97
CA GLN A 203 -2.28 -26.10 -2.66
C GLN A 203 -2.48 -25.95 -4.18
N ASP A 204 -3.74 -25.78 -4.60
CA ASP A 204 -4.11 -25.65 -6.01
C ASP A 204 -4.95 -24.40 -6.24
N GLN A 205 -4.63 -23.68 -7.31
CA GLN A 205 -5.35 -22.50 -7.78
C GLN A 205 -5.55 -22.58 -9.29
N PRO A 206 -6.68 -22.09 -9.82
CA PRO A 206 -6.84 -21.97 -11.26
C PRO A 206 -5.87 -20.93 -11.83
N GLU A 207 -5.40 -21.14 -13.06
CA GLU A 207 -4.28 -20.43 -13.71
C GLU A 207 -4.45 -18.89 -13.79
N ASN A 208 -5.68 -18.40 -13.68
CA ASN A 208 -6.02 -16.98 -13.72
C ASN A 208 -6.52 -16.43 -12.36
N ASP A 209 -6.28 -17.12 -11.25
CA ASP A 209 -6.52 -16.62 -9.90
C ASP A 209 -5.19 -16.16 -9.28
N LYS A 210 -5.13 -14.88 -8.88
CA LYS A 210 -3.95 -14.26 -8.25
C LYS A 210 -4.09 -14.18 -6.74
N THR A 211 -4.96 -15.00 -6.15
CA THR A 211 -5.19 -15.08 -4.71
C THR A 211 -3.89 -15.36 -3.96
N LYS A 212 -3.58 -14.58 -2.93
CA LYS A 212 -2.40 -14.76 -2.07
C LYS A 212 -2.79 -15.15 -0.64
N LEU A 213 -1.84 -15.72 0.10
CA LEU A 213 -1.99 -15.82 1.55
C LEU A 213 -1.93 -14.42 2.16
N GLY A 214 -2.85 -14.14 3.08
CA GLY A 214 -2.84 -12.90 3.86
C GLY A 214 -1.80 -12.94 4.98
N SER A 215 -1.73 -11.87 5.78
CA SER A 215 -0.76 -11.76 6.87
C SER A 215 -1.10 -12.66 8.07
N CYS A 216 -2.32 -13.18 8.15
CA CYS A 216 -2.76 -14.14 9.16
C CYS A 216 -2.80 -15.57 8.58
N ASP A 217 -1.71 -16.02 7.94
CA ASP A 217 -1.55 -17.37 7.39
C ASP A 217 -1.21 -18.42 8.46
N VAL A 218 -0.69 -17.99 9.61
CA VAL A 218 -0.43 -18.83 10.78
C VAL A 218 -1.31 -18.41 11.95
N ALA A 219 -2.18 -19.32 12.39
CA ALA A 219 -2.95 -19.16 13.62
C ALA A 219 -2.18 -19.72 14.81
N ARG A 220 -2.13 -18.95 15.90
CA ARG A 220 -1.49 -19.33 17.15
C ARG A 220 -2.54 -19.73 18.18
N ILE A 221 -2.49 -20.95 18.69
CA ILE A 221 -3.41 -21.42 19.72
C ILE A 221 -2.68 -21.43 21.05
N ARG A 222 -3.28 -20.82 22.08
CA ARG A 222 -2.67 -20.71 23.41
C ARG A 222 -3.68 -20.87 24.54
N TYR A 223 -3.19 -21.28 25.70
CA TYR A 223 -3.91 -21.11 26.94
C TYR A 223 -3.63 -19.70 27.49
N PRO A 224 -4.64 -18.83 27.68
CA PRO A 224 -4.42 -17.49 28.20
C PRO A 224 -3.99 -17.53 29.67
N ASP A 225 -3.19 -16.53 30.07
CA ASP A 225 -2.82 -16.38 31.48
C ASP A 225 -3.98 -15.74 32.25
N ASN A 226 -4.63 -16.54 33.08
CA ASN A 226 -5.77 -16.09 33.87
C ASN A 226 -5.35 -15.33 35.14
N THR A 227 -4.07 -15.30 35.51
CA THR A 227 -3.59 -14.64 36.74
C THR A 227 -3.87 -13.14 36.74
N VAL A 228 -3.83 -12.50 35.56
CA VAL A 228 -4.13 -11.06 35.39
C VAL A 228 -5.60 -10.74 35.65
N SER A 229 -6.51 -11.72 35.52
CA SER A 229 -7.95 -11.54 35.81
C SER A 229 -8.23 -11.34 37.30
N LEU A 230 -7.27 -11.64 38.19
CA LEU A 230 -7.42 -11.46 39.63
C LEU A 230 -7.18 -10.00 40.09
N MET A 231 -6.59 -9.15 39.24
CA MET A 231 -6.31 -7.73 39.55
C MET A 231 -7.05 -6.73 38.64
N GLY A 232 -7.83 -7.21 37.67
CA GLY A 232 -8.67 -6.39 36.80
C GLY A 232 -9.53 -7.28 35.91
N GLY A 233 -10.77 -6.86 35.65
CA GLY A 233 -11.72 -7.60 34.83
C GLY A 233 -11.19 -7.86 33.40
N ALA A 234 -11.90 -8.72 32.69
CA ALA A 234 -11.57 -8.99 31.31
C ALA A 234 -11.65 -7.72 30.46
N ALA A 235 -10.70 -7.56 29.56
CA ALA A 235 -10.56 -6.31 28.82
C ALA A 235 -10.22 -6.54 27.35
N VAL A 236 -10.59 -5.60 26.49
CA VAL A 236 -10.13 -5.54 25.09
C VAL A 236 -9.21 -4.35 24.92
N GLU A 237 -8.03 -4.56 24.34
CA GLU A 237 -7.06 -3.50 24.10
C GLU A 237 -6.21 -3.75 22.85
N PHE A 238 -5.57 -2.70 22.34
CA PHE A 238 -4.59 -2.84 21.27
C PHE A 238 -3.33 -3.54 21.79
N VAL A 239 -2.78 -4.44 20.96
CA VAL A 239 -1.53 -5.16 21.26
C VAL A 239 -0.35 -4.20 21.35
N LYS A 240 -0.34 -3.15 20.51
CA LYS A 240 0.67 -2.10 20.51
C LYS A 240 -0.03 -0.73 20.53
N ALA A 241 0.59 0.26 21.17
CA ALA A 241 0.11 1.63 21.13
C ALA A 241 0.49 2.36 19.83
N ASN A 242 1.54 1.90 19.14
CA ASN A 242 2.05 2.55 17.93
C ASN A 242 2.19 1.53 16.79
N TYR A 243 1.74 1.91 15.61
CA TYR A 243 1.85 1.16 14.36
C TYR A 243 2.51 2.05 13.31
N VAL A 244 3.26 1.42 12.41
CA VAL A 244 3.93 2.10 11.31
C VAL A 244 3.43 1.47 10.01
N ALA A 245 2.90 2.32 9.14
CA ALA A 245 2.45 1.97 7.80
C ALA A 245 3.32 2.73 6.79
N LYS A 246 3.46 2.16 5.59
CA LYS A 246 4.00 2.91 4.45
C LYS A 246 2.82 3.46 3.65
N GLU A 247 3.00 4.60 3.02
CA GLU A 247 2.00 5.22 2.15
C GLU A 247 1.49 4.21 1.07
N ASN A 248 2.41 3.52 0.41
CA ASN A 248 2.08 2.50 -0.60
C ASN A 248 1.61 1.13 -0.07
N CYS A 249 1.34 0.97 1.23
CA CYS A 249 0.99 -0.35 1.78
C CYS A 249 -0.47 -0.75 1.49
N GLY A 250 -1.31 0.22 1.14
CA GLY A 250 -2.74 0.07 0.86
C GLY A 250 -3.60 -0.21 2.09
N TRP A 251 -3.14 -1.06 3.02
CA TRP A 251 -3.82 -1.30 4.29
C TRP A 251 -2.82 -1.34 5.44
N THR A 252 -3.16 -0.69 6.54
CA THR A 252 -2.49 -0.85 7.81
C THR A 252 -3.29 -1.80 8.69
N ARG A 253 -2.59 -2.75 9.33
CA ARG A 253 -3.21 -3.77 10.17
C ARG A 253 -2.88 -3.52 11.63
N LEU A 254 -3.91 -3.20 12.40
CA LEU A 254 -3.83 -3.06 13.85
C LEU A 254 -4.32 -4.33 14.53
N PHE A 255 -3.67 -4.75 15.61
CA PHE A 255 -4.05 -5.97 16.33
C PHE A 255 -4.73 -5.62 17.65
N VAL A 256 -5.88 -6.21 17.88
CA VAL A 256 -6.70 -6.05 19.08
C VAL A 256 -6.75 -7.39 19.81
N THR A 257 -6.43 -7.38 21.09
CA THR A 257 -6.38 -8.58 21.94
C THR A 257 -7.40 -8.50 23.05
N ARG A 258 -7.98 -9.64 23.39
CA ARG A 258 -8.69 -9.83 24.66
C ARG A 258 -7.66 -10.08 25.76
N ARG A 259 -7.94 -9.68 26.99
CA ARG A 259 -7.10 -9.92 28.17
C ARG A 259 -7.96 -10.53 29.26
N GLY A 260 -7.37 -11.47 29.98
CA GLY A 260 -8.01 -12.19 31.08
C GLY A 260 -8.61 -13.51 30.62
N LYS A 261 -9.55 -14.03 31.42
CA LYS A 261 -10.22 -15.31 31.15
C LYS A 261 -10.92 -15.28 29.78
N ARG A 262 -10.92 -16.43 29.10
CA ARG A 262 -11.66 -16.62 27.86
C ARG A 262 -13.16 -16.37 28.10
N HIS A 263 -13.77 -15.58 27.23
CA HIS A 263 -15.22 -15.39 27.18
C HIS A 263 -15.83 -16.36 26.20
N SER A 264 -16.79 -17.16 26.65
CA SER A 264 -17.52 -18.09 25.77
C SER A 264 -18.44 -17.35 24.78
N GLY A 265 -18.86 -16.13 25.12
CA GLY A 265 -19.75 -15.29 24.32
C GLY A 265 -19.05 -14.50 23.21
N SER A 266 -19.85 -14.04 22.24
CA SER A 266 -19.40 -13.10 21.21
C SER A 266 -19.42 -11.66 21.73
N ASN A 267 -18.33 -10.92 21.51
CA ASN A 267 -18.29 -9.49 21.81
C ASN A 267 -18.03 -8.70 20.54
N VAL A 268 -18.73 -7.59 20.37
CA VAL A 268 -18.54 -6.63 19.30
C VAL A 268 -17.84 -5.41 19.87
N VAL A 269 -16.68 -5.11 19.34
CA VAL A 269 -15.88 -3.95 19.72
C VAL A 269 -16.10 -2.87 18.68
N ILE A 270 -16.64 -1.74 19.11
CA ILE A 270 -16.82 -0.55 18.26
C ILE A 270 -15.54 0.26 18.31
N TYR A 271 -15.05 0.66 17.13
CA TYR A 271 -13.87 1.49 17.00
C TYR A 271 -14.08 2.61 16.00
N GLU A 272 -13.29 3.67 16.17
CA GLU A 272 -13.32 4.84 15.29
C GLU A 272 -11.91 5.37 15.02
N THR A 273 -11.76 6.11 13.93
CA THR A 273 -10.53 6.80 13.55
C THR A 273 -10.68 8.30 13.73
N SER A 274 -9.61 8.97 14.12
CA SER A 274 -9.57 10.43 14.21
C SER A 274 -8.27 11.00 13.65
N ASP A 275 -8.40 12.15 12.99
CA ASP A 275 -7.30 12.88 12.36
C ASP A 275 -6.34 13.44 13.43
N VAL A 276 -5.04 13.49 13.09
CA VAL A 276 -4.04 14.22 13.89
C VAL A 276 -3.24 15.15 12.98
N THR A 277 -2.34 14.58 12.17
CA THR A 277 -1.70 15.29 11.05
C THR A 277 -2.17 14.74 9.71
N ALA A 278 -2.39 13.43 9.64
CA ALA A 278 -3.05 12.78 8.52
C ALA A 278 -4.56 13.10 8.54
N GLN A 279 -5.08 13.42 7.37
CA GLN A 279 -6.45 13.84 7.08
C GLN A 279 -7.28 12.69 6.48
N ALA A 280 -8.49 12.53 7.00
CA ALA A 280 -9.47 11.59 6.48
C ALA A 280 -9.82 11.84 5.00
N ASN A 281 -9.85 10.77 4.21
CA ASN A 281 -10.07 10.73 2.76
C ASN A 281 -8.95 11.35 1.90
N HIS A 282 -7.88 11.84 2.52
CA HIS A 282 -6.65 12.21 1.83
C HIS A 282 -5.61 11.12 2.02
N ASP A 283 -5.30 10.76 3.27
CA ASP A 283 -4.19 9.86 3.60
C ASP A 283 -4.69 8.48 4.07
N TYR A 284 -5.94 8.42 4.55
CA TYR A 284 -6.57 7.17 4.98
C TYR A 284 -8.10 7.22 4.86
N THR A 285 -8.74 6.06 4.73
CA THR A 285 -10.20 5.96 4.72
C THR A 285 -10.75 5.99 6.16
N PRO A 286 -11.56 7.01 6.53
CA PRO A 286 -12.04 7.14 7.90
C PRO A 286 -13.08 6.08 8.26
N VAL A 287 -12.99 5.57 9.48
CA VAL A 287 -13.96 4.64 10.05
C VAL A 287 -14.61 5.32 11.26
N LYS A 288 -15.91 5.59 11.19
CA LYS A 288 -16.64 6.21 12.31
C LYS A 288 -17.22 5.18 13.27
N HIS A 289 -17.80 4.09 12.78
CA HIS A 289 -18.51 3.09 13.59
C HIS A 289 -18.09 1.68 13.17
N GLY A 290 -16.78 1.42 13.16
CA GLY A 290 -16.23 0.12 12.80
C GLY A 290 -16.65 -0.93 13.82
N ARG A 291 -17.03 -2.13 13.36
CA ARG A 291 -17.46 -3.23 14.23
C ARG A 291 -16.47 -4.39 14.09
N LEU A 292 -15.74 -4.69 15.17
CA LEU A 292 -14.87 -5.86 15.27
C LEU A 292 -15.55 -6.93 16.14
N MET A 293 -16.07 -7.96 15.51
CA MET A 293 -16.71 -9.08 16.21
C MET A 293 -15.68 -10.15 16.56
N PHE A 294 -15.58 -10.46 17.85
CA PHE A 294 -14.84 -11.61 18.36
C PHE A 294 -15.81 -12.76 18.66
N LYS A 295 -15.57 -13.92 18.04
CA LYS A 295 -16.21 -15.20 18.36
C LYS A 295 -15.53 -15.85 19.57
N GLY A 296 -16.19 -16.82 20.22
CA GLY A 296 -15.83 -17.30 21.56
C GLY A 296 -14.36 -17.70 21.77
N GLN A 297 -13.74 -18.41 20.81
CA GLN A 297 -12.34 -18.83 20.94
C GLN A 297 -11.34 -17.84 20.31
N GLU A 298 -11.80 -16.78 19.64
CA GLU A 298 -10.93 -15.76 19.07
C GLU A 298 -10.39 -14.85 20.18
N TYR A 299 -9.07 -14.68 20.21
CA TYR A 299 -8.37 -13.97 21.28
C TYR A 299 -7.62 -12.74 20.77
N GLU A 300 -6.94 -12.83 19.62
CA GLU A 300 -6.38 -11.67 18.91
C GLU A 300 -6.95 -11.59 17.50
N LYS A 301 -7.65 -10.49 17.21
CA LYS A 301 -8.11 -10.14 15.86
C LYS A 301 -7.40 -8.89 15.37
N TYR A 302 -7.74 -8.50 14.16
CA TYR A 302 -7.15 -7.36 13.51
C TYR A 302 -8.23 -6.41 12.98
N ILE A 303 -7.83 -5.16 12.87
CA ILE A 303 -8.56 -4.08 12.22
C ILE A 303 -7.70 -3.66 11.04
N ASP A 304 -8.27 -3.66 9.85
CA ASP A 304 -7.62 -3.17 8.64
C ASP A 304 -8.19 -1.78 8.33
N ILE A 305 -7.29 -0.80 8.18
CA ILE A 305 -7.63 0.56 7.76
C ILE A 305 -6.94 0.79 6.43
N GLU A 306 -7.70 1.25 5.45
CA GLU A 306 -7.18 1.56 4.13
C GLU A 306 -6.33 2.83 4.20
N ILE A 307 -5.09 2.74 3.73
CA ILE A 307 -4.18 3.86 3.53
C ILE A 307 -4.30 4.27 2.07
N ILE A 308 -4.51 5.56 1.86
CA ILE A 308 -4.65 6.13 0.52
C ILE A 308 -3.24 6.52 0.07
N ASP A 309 -2.77 5.87 -0.99
CA ASP A 309 -1.51 6.20 -1.64
C ASP A 309 -1.74 7.36 -2.59
N ASP A 310 -1.14 8.48 -2.23
CA ASP A 310 -1.31 9.78 -2.85
C ASP A 310 -0.03 10.08 -3.68
N LYS A 311 0.11 11.26 -4.28
CA LYS A 311 1.31 11.60 -5.07
C LYS A 311 1.87 12.97 -4.69
N HIS A 312 1.56 13.43 -3.51
CA HIS A 312 2.03 14.67 -2.92
C HIS A 312 3.17 14.33 -1.97
N ASP A 313 4.30 15.00 -2.17
CA ASP A 313 5.42 14.84 -1.26
C ASP A 313 5.01 15.34 0.14
N GLU A 314 4.82 14.41 1.07
CA GLU A 314 4.42 14.69 2.44
C GLU A 314 5.52 14.33 3.44
N LYS A 315 5.37 14.81 4.67
CA LYS A 315 6.21 14.33 5.79
C LYS A 315 5.54 13.11 6.38
N ASP A 316 6.23 12.43 7.31
CA ASP A 316 5.56 11.38 8.09
C ASP A 316 4.36 11.97 8.82
N GLU A 317 3.21 11.33 8.63
CA GLU A 317 1.93 11.78 9.18
C GLU A 317 1.34 10.76 10.14
N THR A 318 0.38 11.18 10.96
CA THR A 318 -0.22 10.34 12.00
C THR A 318 -1.71 10.51 12.07
N PHE A 319 -2.41 9.41 12.38
CA PHE A 319 -3.82 9.41 12.77
C PHE A 319 -4.03 8.43 13.94
N ASN A 320 -5.15 8.58 14.64
CA ASN A 320 -5.50 7.75 15.78
C ASN A 320 -6.59 6.74 15.43
N VAL A 321 -6.53 5.59 16.09
CA VAL A 321 -7.60 4.58 16.11
C VAL A 321 -7.96 4.33 17.57
N GLU A 322 -9.23 4.49 17.94
CA GLU A 322 -9.71 4.35 19.32
C GLU A 322 -10.80 3.29 19.40
N LEU A 323 -10.70 2.43 20.43
CA LEU A 323 -11.78 1.53 20.84
C LEU A 323 -12.76 2.34 21.70
N VAL A 324 -14.01 2.42 21.27
CA VAL A 324 -15.04 3.30 21.85
C VAL A 324 -15.93 2.55 22.81
N LEU A 325 -16.44 1.39 22.39
CA LEU A 325 -17.41 0.61 23.16
C LEU A 325 -17.19 -0.87 22.92
N VAL A 326 -17.51 -1.68 23.93
CA VAL A 326 -17.65 -3.14 23.79
C VAL A 326 -19.10 -3.50 24.10
N GLU A 327 -19.77 -4.08 23.12
CA GLU A 327 -21.11 -4.65 23.24
C GLU A 327 -20.99 -6.17 23.29
N GLY A 328 -21.82 -6.88 24.06
CA GLY A 328 -21.87 -8.34 24.02
C GLY A 328 -22.12 -9.00 25.36
N GLU A 329 -21.84 -10.31 25.40
CA GLU A 329 -22.06 -11.15 26.58
C GLU A 329 -20.84 -11.12 27.52
N GLY A 330 -21.09 -10.73 28.76
CA GLY A 330 -20.11 -10.67 29.83
C GLY A 330 -19.54 -9.28 30.07
N GLU A 331 -19.04 -9.04 31.29
CA GLU A 331 -18.43 -7.77 31.67
C GLU A 331 -17.02 -7.66 31.09
N VAL A 332 -16.93 -7.20 29.83
CA VAL A 332 -15.68 -6.91 29.15
C VAL A 332 -15.48 -5.41 29.03
N ALA A 333 -14.46 -4.90 29.72
CA ALA A 333 -14.10 -3.49 29.69
C ALA A 333 -13.15 -3.18 28.53
N ILE A 334 -12.94 -1.89 28.26
CA ILE A 334 -11.84 -1.45 27.41
C ILE A 334 -10.58 -1.37 28.29
N GLY A 335 -9.48 -1.97 27.82
CA GLY A 335 -8.22 -2.01 28.54
C GLY A 335 -7.46 -0.68 28.51
N ARG A 336 -6.21 -0.72 28.95
CA ARG A 336 -5.39 0.49 29.09
C ARG A 336 -4.98 1.04 27.73
N ASN A 337 -4.66 0.14 26.79
CA ASN A 337 -4.32 0.52 25.43
C ASN A 337 -5.59 0.64 24.57
N ARG A 338 -6.44 1.63 24.88
CA ARG A 338 -7.67 1.88 24.12
C ARG A 338 -7.45 2.63 22.81
N ARG A 339 -6.33 3.35 22.70
CA ARG A 339 -5.96 4.16 21.53
C ARG A 339 -4.65 3.65 20.95
N ALA A 340 -4.61 3.54 19.64
CA ALA A 340 -3.41 3.27 18.86
C ALA A 340 -3.14 4.45 17.92
N VAL A 341 -1.87 4.85 17.83
CA VAL A 341 -1.38 5.83 16.86
C VAL A 341 -0.83 5.08 15.67
N VAL A 342 -1.27 5.44 14.47
CA VAL A 342 -0.69 4.95 13.22
C VAL A 342 0.15 6.06 12.62
N THR A 343 1.42 5.79 12.36
CA THR A 343 2.31 6.66 11.60
C THR A 343 2.38 6.16 10.16
N ILE A 344 1.97 7.02 9.23
CA ILE A 344 2.17 6.83 7.80
C ILE A 344 3.55 7.40 7.48
N VAL A 345 4.48 6.51 7.14
CA VAL A 345 5.82 6.88 6.69
C VAL A 345 5.74 7.10 5.20
N SER A 346 6.15 8.29 4.77
CA SER A 346 6.20 8.62 3.36
C SER A 346 7.28 7.77 2.69
N ASP A 347 6.92 7.11 1.58
CA ASP A 347 7.88 6.41 0.73
C ASP A 347 8.45 7.33 -0.37
N ASP A 348 7.93 8.56 -0.44
CA ASP A 348 8.43 9.61 -1.31
C ASP A 348 9.79 10.11 -0.82
N ASN A 349 10.83 9.48 -1.36
CA ASN A 349 12.20 9.99 -1.35
C ASN A 349 12.35 11.18 -2.33
N ALA A 350 11.32 12.04 -2.40
CA ALA A 350 11.14 13.07 -3.39
C ALA A 350 12.32 14.04 -3.41
N LEU A 351 12.91 14.38 -2.27
CA LEU A 351 14.10 15.25 -2.24
C LEU A 351 15.29 14.67 -3.00
N MET A 352 15.57 13.37 -2.87
CA MET A 352 16.67 12.72 -3.60
C MET A 352 16.35 12.55 -5.08
N ASN A 353 15.11 12.17 -5.40
CA ASN A 353 14.65 12.05 -6.79
C ASN A 353 14.63 13.42 -7.50
N ILE A 354 14.15 14.47 -6.84
CA ILE A 354 14.13 15.84 -7.36
C ILE A 354 15.54 16.38 -7.58
N ILE A 355 16.48 16.17 -6.64
CA ILE A 355 17.86 16.62 -6.83
C ILE A 355 18.52 15.89 -8.01
N ASN A 356 18.29 14.59 -8.15
CA ASN A 356 18.83 13.80 -9.26
C ASN A 356 18.20 14.19 -10.60
N VAL A 357 16.87 14.31 -10.66
CA VAL A 357 16.14 14.78 -11.86
C VAL A 357 16.58 16.20 -12.20
N HIS A 358 16.72 17.09 -11.24
CA HIS A 358 17.18 18.46 -11.48
C HIS A 358 18.58 18.50 -12.10
N LYS A 359 19.53 17.73 -11.55
CA LYS A 359 20.89 17.63 -12.10
C LYS A 359 20.87 17.08 -13.54
N LEU A 360 20.13 16.01 -13.77
CA LEU A 360 19.99 15.39 -15.09
C LEU A 360 19.28 16.31 -16.09
N THR A 361 18.22 17.00 -15.69
CA THR A 361 17.50 17.93 -16.55
C THR A 361 18.37 19.12 -16.90
N SER A 362 19.12 19.69 -15.94
CA SER A 362 20.09 20.75 -16.23
C SER A 362 21.16 20.29 -17.23
N HIS A 363 21.66 19.06 -17.09
CA HIS A 363 22.60 18.44 -18.03
C HIS A 363 22.00 18.28 -19.44
N TYR A 364 20.79 17.73 -19.58
CA TYR A 364 20.15 17.57 -20.89
C TYR A 364 19.70 18.91 -21.50
N MET A 365 19.33 19.89 -20.68
CA MET A 365 19.00 21.24 -21.14
C MET A 365 20.20 21.94 -21.75
N GLN A 366 21.40 21.79 -21.16
CA GLN A 366 22.64 22.27 -21.78
C GLN A 366 22.91 21.59 -23.13
N LYS A 367 22.73 20.27 -23.22
CA LYS A 367 22.89 19.52 -24.48
C LYS A 367 21.87 19.90 -25.56
N LEU A 368 20.65 20.24 -25.18
CA LEU A 368 19.59 20.72 -26.08
C LEU A 368 19.78 22.20 -26.48
N SER A 369 20.57 22.96 -25.72
CA SER A 369 20.85 24.35 -26.05
C SER A 369 21.74 24.42 -27.30
N THR A 370 21.37 25.31 -28.23
CA THR A 370 22.08 25.47 -29.51
C THR A 370 23.41 26.22 -29.38
N TYR A 371 23.73 26.70 -28.17
CA TYR A 371 24.99 27.36 -27.85
C TYR A 371 26.02 26.33 -27.40
N LYS A 372 26.71 25.71 -28.35
CA LYS A 372 27.98 25.06 -28.04
C LYS A 372 29.07 26.13 -28.01
N SER A 373 29.85 26.15 -26.95
CA SER A 373 30.90 27.14 -26.67
C SER A 373 32.11 27.06 -27.61
N SER A 374 32.13 26.14 -28.58
CA SER A 374 33.24 25.99 -29.52
C SER A 374 32.74 25.52 -30.89
N TRP A 375 33.32 26.09 -31.95
CA TRP A 375 33.18 25.64 -33.34
C TRP A 375 33.63 24.19 -33.54
N MET A 376 34.50 23.66 -32.67
CA MET A 376 34.93 22.25 -32.73
C MET A 376 33.86 21.26 -32.28
N ASP A 377 32.87 21.69 -31.50
CA ASP A 377 31.84 20.80 -30.97
C ASP A 377 30.55 20.77 -31.82
N GLN A 378 30.41 21.66 -32.81
CA GLN A 378 29.26 21.72 -33.73
C GLN A 378 29.46 20.83 -34.94
#